data_AF-A0A0F2S7Z5-F1
#
_entry.id   AF-A0A0F2S7Z5-F1
#
_cell.length_a   1.000
_cell.length_b   1.000
_cell.length_c   1.000
_cell.angle_alpha   90.00
_cell.angle_beta   90.00
_cell.angle_gamma   90.00
#
_symmetry.space_group_name_H-M   'P 1'
#
loop_
_entity.id
_entity.type
_entity.pdbx_description
1 polymer ?
#
loop_
_entity_poly.entity_id
_entity_poly.type
_entity_poly.pdbx_seq_one_letter_code
_entity_poly.pdbx_strand_id
1 'polypeptide(L)'
;MMQHLKIVLENKVRVIVITRPIGDFKDKNTSALQGALDLLKVAGVSLVFKSNIHQKYAVIDQRIVWYGSINLLSFGSAEERSCGLIAQTLLTN
;
A
#
# COMPACT_ATOMS: atom_id res chain seq x y z
N MET A 1 -4.31 -6.57 7.71
CA MET A 1 -4.60 -5.84 6.46
C MET A 1 -4.76 -6.73 5.22
N MET A 2 -3.79 -7.58 4.86
CA MET A 2 -3.86 -8.40 3.62
C MET A 2 -5.14 -9.24 3.45
N GLN A 3 -5.70 -9.77 4.55
CA GLN A 3 -6.98 -10.48 4.52
C GLN A 3 -8.14 -9.59 4.05
N HIS A 4 -8.18 -8.32 4.46
CA HIS A 4 -9.20 -7.38 4.00
C HIS A 4 -9.02 -7.04 2.52
N LEU A 5 -7.78 -6.84 2.06
CA LEU A 5 -7.50 -6.63 0.63
C LEU A 5 -7.98 -7.81 -0.21
N LYS A 6 -7.77 -9.05 0.26
CA LYS A 6 -8.24 -10.25 -0.43
C LYS A 6 -9.77 -10.25 -0.58
N ILE A 7 -10.52 -9.96 0.48
CA ILE A 7 -11.99 -9.85 0.43
C ILE A 7 -12.43 -8.78 -0.58
N VAL A 8 -11.75 -7.63 -0.59
CA VAL A 8 -12.05 -6.52 -1.51
C VAL A 8 -11.80 -6.93 -2.96
N LEU A 9 -10.69 -7.62 -3.22
CA LEU A 9 -10.35 -8.14 -4.56
C LEU A 9 -11.30 -9.26 -5.01
N GLU A 10 -11.73 -10.15 -4.11
CA GLU A 10 -12.74 -11.19 -4.39
C GLU A 10 -14.09 -10.56 -4.78
N ASN A 11 -14.43 -9.41 -4.19
CA ASN A 11 -15.60 -8.60 -4.57
C ASN A 11 -15.38 -7.79 -5.86
N LYS A 12 -14.31 -8.06 -6.62
CA LYS A 12 -13.95 -7.41 -7.89
C LYS A 12 -13.71 -5.90 -7.80
N VAL A 13 -13.47 -5.39 -6.60
CA VAL A 13 -13.09 -3.99 -6.39
C VAL A 13 -11.64 -3.82 -6.84
N ARG A 14 -11.38 -2.79 -7.65
CA ARG A 14 -10.01 -2.51 -8.08
C ARG A 14 -9.25 -1.84 -6.94
N VAL A 15 -8.09 -2.42 -6.63
CA VAL A 15 -7.15 -1.90 -5.63
C VAL A 15 -5.89 -1.44 -6.36
N ILE A 16 -5.55 -0.16 -6.19
CA ILE A 16 -4.29 0.40 -6.67
C ILE A 16 -3.49 0.85 -5.46
N VAL A 17 -2.21 0.47 -5.41
CA VAL A 17 -1.24 0.95 -4.43
C VAL A 17 -0.19 1.77 -5.16
N ILE A 18 -0.11 3.06 -4.86
CA ILE A 18 1.01 3.91 -5.29
C ILE A 18 2.04 3.92 -4.17
N THR A 19 3.29 3.61 -4.50
CA THR A 19 4.41 3.57 -3.54
C THR A 19 5.70 4.02 -4.21
N ARG A 20 6.74 4.28 -3.42
CA ARG A 20 8.07 4.60 -3.96
C ARG A 20 8.71 3.34 -4.57
N PRO A 21 9.58 3.49 -5.60
CA PRO A 21 10.46 2.41 -6.03
C PRO A 21 11.36 1.94 -4.86
N ILE A 22 11.75 0.66 -4.85
CA ILE A 22 12.61 0.10 -3.79
C ILE A 22 13.94 0.88 -3.66
N GLY A 23 14.49 1.34 -4.77
CA GLY A 23 15.74 2.14 -4.78
C GLY A 23 15.63 3.48 -4.05
N ASP A 24 14.43 4.00 -3.82
CA ASP A 24 14.20 5.27 -3.11
C ASP A 24 14.14 5.07 -1.58
N PHE A 25 14.14 3.81 -1.11
CA PHE A 25 14.16 3.50 0.30
C PHE A 25 15.61 3.49 0.81
N LYS A 26 15.86 4.31 1.84
CA LYS A 26 17.16 4.37 2.53
C LYS A 26 17.35 3.24 3.56
N ASP A 27 16.32 2.40 3.75
CA ASP A 27 16.27 1.40 4.82
C ASP A 27 16.92 0.07 4.44
N LYS A 28 17.47 -0.60 5.45
CA LYS A 28 18.20 -1.89 5.31
C LYS A 28 17.29 -3.09 5.01
N ASN A 29 15.97 -2.93 5.07
CA ASN A 29 14.98 -4.02 4.90
C ASN A 29 14.38 -4.06 3.48
N THR A 30 15.21 -3.87 2.46
CA THR A 30 14.76 -3.94 1.05
C THR A 30 14.19 -5.30 0.66
N SER A 31 14.67 -6.39 1.30
CA SER A 31 14.14 -7.75 1.09
C SER A 31 12.70 -7.92 1.59
N ALA A 32 12.40 -7.44 2.80
CA ALA A 32 11.05 -7.48 3.36
C ALA A 32 10.09 -6.61 2.55
N LEU A 33 10.55 -5.43 2.11
CA LEU A 33 9.79 -4.56 1.23
C LEU A 33 9.48 -5.23 -0.12
N GLN A 34 10.48 -5.85 -0.76
CA GLN A 34 10.28 -6.61 -1.99
C GLN A 34 9.24 -7.72 -1.78
N GLY A 35 9.35 -8.50 -0.70
CA GLY A 35 8.38 -9.54 -0.38
C GLY A 35 6.96 -9.00 -0.21
N ALA A 36 6.79 -7.84 0.42
CA ALA A 36 5.47 -7.21 0.54
C ALA A 36 4.91 -6.76 -0.81
N LEU A 37 5.74 -6.20 -1.69
CA LEU A 37 5.34 -5.81 -3.04
C LEU A 37 4.94 -7.03 -3.88
N ASP A 38 5.68 -8.13 -3.76
CA ASP A 38 5.38 -9.38 -4.45
C ASP A 38 4.05 -9.97 -3.97
N LEU A 39 3.79 -9.94 -2.66
CA LEU A 39 2.50 -10.37 -2.10
C LEU A 39 1.32 -9.53 -2.63
N LEU A 40 1.48 -8.22 -2.72
CA LEU A 40 0.46 -7.32 -3.29
C LEU A 40 0.21 -7.65 -4.77
N LYS A 41 1.29 -7.85 -5.54
CA LYS A 41 1.20 -8.19 -6.96
C LYS A 41 0.53 -9.55 -7.19
N VAL A 42 0.92 -10.57 -6.42
CA VAL A 42 0.31 -11.92 -6.48
C VAL A 42 -1.17 -11.88 -6.09
N ALA A 43 -1.55 -11.01 -5.15
CA ALA A 43 -2.95 -10.83 -4.78
C ALA A 43 -3.79 -10.15 -5.89
N GLY A 44 -3.17 -9.57 -6.92
CA GLY A 44 -3.88 -8.83 -7.99
C GLY A 44 -4.02 -7.34 -7.71
N VAL A 45 -3.28 -6.78 -6.75
CA VAL A 45 -3.20 -5.33 -6.54
C VAL A 45 -2.38 -4.69 -7.66
N SER A 46 -2.90 -3.60 -8.23
CA SER A 46 -2.14 -2.81 -9.21
C SER A 46 -1.11 -1.94 -8.49
N LEU A 47 0.16 -2.12 -8.82
CA LEU A 47 1.26 -1.33 -8.25
C LEU A 47 1.65 -0.20 -9.19
N VAL A 48 1.70 1.03 -8.66
CA VAL A 48 2.24 2.20 -9.35
C VAL A 48 3.43 2.73 -8.57
N PHE A 49 4.57 2.88 -9.24
CA PHE A 49 5.78 3.39 -8.60
C PHE A 49 5.95 4.88 -8.90
N LYS A 50 6.10 5.70 -7.86
CA LYS A 50 6.34 7.13 -7.97
C LYS A 50 7.38 7.60 -6.95
N SER A 51 8.46 8.18 -7.43
CA SER A 51 9.50 8.77 -6.59
C SER A 51 9.04 10.06 -5.92
N ASN A 52 9.74 10.46 -4.86
CA ASN A 52 9.53 11.73 -4.14
C ASN A 52 8.10 11.96 -3.65
N ILE A 53 7.41 10.89 -3.23
CA ILE A 53 6.12 10.96 -2.54
C ILE A 53 6.32 10.78 -1.04
N HIS A 54 5.61 11.60 -0.26
CA HIS A 54 5.62 11.57 1.21
C HIS A 54 4.21 11.51 1.81
N GLN A 55 3.20 11.80 0.98
CA GLN A 55 1.80 11.87 1.38
C GLN A 55 1.26 10.47 1.64
N LYS A 56 0.56 10.30 2.76
CA LYS A 56 -0.19 9.07 3.06
C LYS A 56 -1.67 9.39 2.98
N TYR A 57 -2.34 8.79 2.00
CA TYR A 57 -3.75 8.99 1.77
C TYR A 57 -4.38 7.78 1.11
N ALA A 58 -5.69 7.66 1.21
CA ALA A 58 -6.47 6.70 0.45
C ALA A 58 -7.70 7.39 -0.13
N VAL A 59 -8.12 6.95 -1.30
CA VAL A 59 -9.41 7.33 -1.88
C VAL A 59 -10.23 6.06 -2.03
N ILE A 60 -11.43 6.07 -1.46
CA ILE A 60 -12.34 4.93 -1.46
C ILE A 60 -13.61 5.36 -2.18
N ASP A 61 -14.01 4.56 -3.17
CA ASP A 61 -15.19 4.75 -4.01
C ASP A 61 -15.28 6.13 -4.67
N GLN A 62 -14.13 6.77 -4.89
CA GLN A 62 -14.02 8.13 -5.44
C GLN A 62 -14.79 9.19 -4.60
N ARG A 63 -15.13 8.89 -3.34
CA ARG A 63 -15.98 9.72 -2.48
C ARG A 63 -15.36 9.98 -1.12
N ILE A 64 -14.69 8.99 -0.56
CA ILE A 64 -14.09 9.09 0.77
C ILE A 64 -12.60 9.27 0.58
N VAL A 65 -12.06 10.36 1.11
CA VAL A 65 -10.61 10.60 1.15
C VAL A 65 -10.16 10.48 2.60
N TRP A 66 -9.25 9.56 2.85
CA TRP A 66 -8.50 9.51 4.09
C TRP A 66 -7.14 10.16 3.86
N TYR A 67 -6.73 11.08 4.74
CA TYR A 67 -5.41 11.72 4.70
C TYR A 67 -4.89 11.83 6.13
N GLY A 68 -3.63 11.41 6.37
CA GLY A 68 -3.08 11.45 7.72
C GLY A 68 -1.65 10.96 7.85
N SER A 69 -1.19 10.80 9.09
CA SER A 69 0.18 10.36 9.40
C SER A 69 0.33 8.83 9.48
N ILE A 70 -0.78 8.09 9.52
CA ILE A 70 -0.81 6.63 9.66
C ILE A 70 -0.54 5.95 8.31
N ASN A 71 0.15 4.82 8.30
CA ASN A 71 0.24 3.99 7.10
C ASN A 71 -0.87 2.93 7.16
N LEU A 72 -1.84 3.02 6.24
CA LEU A 72 -2.99 2.13 6.23
C LEU A 72 -2.58 0.66 6.01
N LEU A 73 -1.54 0.40 5.22
CA LEU A 73 -1.12 -0.98 4.93
C LEU A 73 -0.31 -1.63 6.05
N SER A 74 0.23 -0.86 7.00
CA SER A 74 0.97 -1.37 8.16
C SER A 74 0.11 -1.52 9.43
N PHE A 75 -1.20 -1.28 9.36
CA PHE A 75 -2.09 -1.37 10.51
C PHE A 75 -2.19 -2.81 11.05
N GLY A 76 -1.86 -3.00 12.33
CA GLY A 76 -1.97 -4.26 13.07
C GLY A 76 -0.72 -5.14 13.09
N SER A 77 0.41 -4.71 12.51
CA SER A 77 1.71 -5.38 12.67
C SER A 77 2.64 -4.58 13.58
N ALA A 78 3.44 -5.25 14.43
CA ALA A 78 4.44 -4.63 15.31
C ALA A 78 5.51 -3.79 14.57
N GLU A 79 5.58 -3.89 13.24
CA GLU A 79 6.42 -3.10 12.32
C GLU A 79 5.85 -1.71 12.00
N GLU A 80 5.07 -1.17 12.93
CA GLU A 80 4.36 0.12 12.85
C GLU A 80 5.27 1.33 12.51
N ARG A 81 6.61 1.16 12.61
CA ARG A 81 7.59 2.25 12.51
C ARG A 81 8.63 2.12 11.39
N SER A 82 8.73 0.99 10.67
CA SER A 82 9.92 0.74 9.82
C SER A 82 9.65 0.25 8.40
N CYS A 83 8.47 -0.29 8.08
CA CYS A 83 8.16 -0.67 6.69
C CYS A 83 7.49 0.51 5.98
N GLY A 84 8.29 1.35 5.32
CA GLY A 84 7.89 2.60 4.69
C GLY A 84 7.00 2.47 3.45
N LEU A 85 6.10 1.49 3.38
CA LEU A 85 5.07 1.41 2.34
C LEU A 85 4.18 2.66 2.44
N ILE A 86 4.56 3.74 1.78
CA ILE A 86 3.65 4.86 1.54
C ILE A 86 2.69 4.30 0.52
N ALA A 87 1.62 3.70 1.00
CA ALA A 87 0.60 3.14 0.15
C ALA A 87 -0.49 4.18 -0.02
N GLN A 88 -0.56 4.71 -1.22
CA GLN A 88 -1.76 5.38 -1.64
C GLN A 88 -2.75 4.31 -2.12
N THR A 89 -3.76 4.02 -1.32
CA THR A 89 -4.77 3.03 -1.70
C THR A 89 -5.91 3.74 -2.43
N LEU A 90 -6.08 3.46 -3.72
CA LEU A 90 -7.31 3.78 -4.44
C LEU A 90 -8.15 2.51 -4.47
N LEU A 91 -9.27 2.52 -3.76
CA LEU A 91 -10.33 1.51 -3.87
C LEU A 91 -11.40 2.09 -4.78
N THR A 92 -11.61 1.47 -5.94
CA THR A 92 -12.69 1.88 -6.86
C THR A 92 -13.54 0.66 -7.18
N ASN A 93 -14.85 0.75 -6.92
CA ASN A 93 -15.85 -0.09 -7.58
C ASN A 93 -15.83 0.09 -9.10
#